data_AF-A0A969M8U4-F1
#
_entry.id   AF-A0A969M8U4-F1
#
_cell.length_a   1.000
_cell.length_b   1.000
_cell.length_c   1.000
_cell.angle_alpha   90.00
_cell.angle_beta   90.00
_cell.angle_gamma   90.00
#
_symmetry.space_group_name_H-M   'P 1'
#
loop_
_entity.id
_entity.type
_entity.pdbx_description
1 polymer ?
#
loop_
_entity_poly.entity_id
_entity_poly.type
_entity_poly.pdbx_seq_one_letter_code
_entity_poly.pdbx_strand_id
1 'polypeptide(L)'
;PAIAPGWTLELMGKHSLDFWLTSEDLPDPDNRVTLDRDGNIVLSYRANNEEGHRRLTKKLEHLLQAQTKCPHHGHHCHQGLFARNLFVGQRIPLAGVAHQNGTIRFGDDPATSALDRNCKAHELDNLYVVDASFFPSSGAVNPALTIMANALRVGEHLLERMNARTAVSANEPAGTSLVMA
;
A
#
# COMPACT_ATOMS: atom_id res chain seq x y z
N PRO A 1 20.91 12.00 -14.63
CA PRO A 1 22.30 11.52 -14.85
C PRO A 1 23.29 12.68 -14.77
N ALA A 2 24.43 12.49 -14.11
CA ALA A 2 25.35 13.56 -13.72
C ALA A 2 26.02 14.34 -14.89
N ILE A 3 25.83 13.90 -16.14
CA ILE A 3 26.55 14.42 -17.33
C ILE A 3 25.58 14.89 -18.43
N ALA A 4 24.26 14.91 -18.17
CA ALA A 4 23.29 15.37 -19.16
C ALA A 4 23.17 16.91 -19.12
N PRO A 5 23.30 17.62 -20.26
CA PRO A 5 23.04 19.06 -20.33
C PRO A 5 21.62 19.41 -19.85
N GLY A 6 21.46 20.53 -19.16
CA GLY A 6 20.17 20.92 -18.56
C GLY A 6 19.00 20.98 -19.56
N TRP A 7 19.24 21.48 -20.78
CA TRP A 7 18.22 21.52 -21.83
C TRP A 7 17.75 20.12 -22.26
N THR A 8 18.62 19.11 -22.20
CA THR A 8 18.26 17.72 -22.50
C THR A 8 17.37 17.14 -21.41
N LEU A 9 17.69 17.41 -20.13
CA LEU A 9 16.86 16.99 -19.00
C LEU A 9 15.49 17.67 -19.00
N GLU A 10 15.44 18.96 -19.37
CA GLU A 10 14.19 19.70 -19.48
C GLU A 10 13.32 19.17 -20.63
N LEU A 11 13.93 18.84 -21.78
CA LEU A 11 13.24 18.20 -22.89
C LEU A 11 12.70 16.82 -22.47
N MET A 12 13.48 16.01 -21.75
CA MET A 12 13.02 14.72 -21.22
C MET A 12 11.84 14.89 -20.27
N GLY A 13 11.91 15.85 -19.33
CA GLY A 13 10.83 16.11 -18.38
C GLY A 13 9.53 16.60 -19.03
N LYS A 14 9.61 17.40 -20.11
CA LYS A 14 8.42 17.85 -20.87
C LYS A 14 7.77 16.74 -21.69
N HIS A 15 8.47 15.62 -21.89
CA HIS A 15 8.04 14.52 -22.75
C HIS A 15 8.06 13.15 -22.03
N SER A 16 8.15 13.15 -20.69
CA SER A 16 8.03 11.94 -19.87
C SER A 16 6.60 11.73 -19.40
N LEU A 17 6.24 10.46 -19.24
CA LEU A 17 5.03 10.03 -18.53
C LEU A 17 5.49 9.18 -17.36
N ASP A 18 5.12 9.57 -16.15
CA ASP A 18 5.50 8.87 -14.94
C ASP A 18 4.42 7.86 -14.55
N PHE A 19 4.86 6.64 -14.26
CA PHE A 19 4.01 5.58 -13.72
C PHE A 19 4.46 5.26 -12.30
N TRP A 20 3.50 5.24 -11.37
CA TRP A 20 3.72 4.78 -10.02
C TRP A 20 3.31 3.32 -9.90
N LEU A 21 4.28 2.44 -9.68
CA LEU A 21 4.01 1.01 -9.51
C LEU A 21 4.27 0.62 -8.07
N THR A 22 3.25 0.03 -7.46
CA THR A 22 3.30 -0.52 -6.11
C THR A 22 2.99 -2.01 -6.17
N SER A 23 3.70 -2.78 -5.34
CA SER A 23 3.40 -4.18 -5.07
C SER A 23 3.27 -4.35 -3.57
N GLU A 24 2.64 -5.44 -3.16
CA GLU A 24 2.48 -5.78 -1.76
C GLU A 24 3.82 -6.17 -1.12
N ASP A 25 4.04 -5.76 0.13
CA ASP A 25 5.07 -6.39 0.98
C ASP A 25 4.40 -7.55 1.73
N LEU A 26 4.89 -8.75 1.46
CA LEU A 26 4.40 -9.98 2.07
C LEU A 26 4.82 -10.05 3.55
N PRO A 27 4.09 -10.83 4.38
CA PRO A 27 4.49 -11.06 5.75
C PRO A 27 5.84 -11.79 5.79
N ASP A 28 6.81 -11.21 6.49
CA ASP A 28 8.11 -11.83 6.75
C ASP A 28 8.36 -11.76 8.27
N PRO A 29 8.49 -12.90 8.98
CA PRO A 29 8.76 -12.89 10.42
C PRO A 29 10.09 -12.22 10.77
N ASP A 30 11.01 -12.09 9.80
CA ASP A 30 12.29 -11.41 9.95
C ASP A 30 12.23 -9.89 9.79
N ASN A 31 11.10 -9.37 9.31
CA ASN A 31 10.81 -7.94 9.30
C ASN A 31 10.20 -7.53 10.65
N ARG A 32 10.93 -6.72 11.42
CA ARG A 32 10.55 -6.40 12.80
C ARG A 32 11.03 -5.01 13.21
N VAL A 33 10.26 -4.40 14.10
CA VAL A 33 10.61 -3.18 14.82
C VAL A 33 10.98 -3.59 16.24
N THR A 34 12.19 -3.25 16.67
CA THR A 34 12.70 -3.54 18.02
C THR A 34 13.25 -2.28 18.66
N LEU A 35 13.54 -2.33 19.96
CA LEU A 35 14.32 -1.30 20.64
C LEU A 35 15.73 -1.81 20.90
N ASP A 36 16.74 -0.96 20.73
CA ASP A 36 18.10 -1.27 21.19
C ASP A 36 18.25 -1.08 22.71
N ARG A 37 19.46 -1.27 23.24
CA ARG A 37 19.76 -1.15 24.68
C ARG A 37 19.58 0.26 25.22
N ASP A 38 19.67 1.27 24.36
CA ASP A 38 19.54 2.68 24.70
C ASP A 38 18.09 3.17 24.49
N GLY A 39 17.19 2.28 24.02
CA GLY A 39 15.78 2.56 23.78
C GLY A 39 15.49 3.16 22.40
N ASN A 40 16.46 3.18 21.48
CA ASN A 40 16.22 3.67 20.12
C ASN A 40 15.45 2.65 19.30
N ILE A 41 14.61 3.15 18.39
CA ILE A 41 13.89 2.31 17.42
C ILE A 41 14.87 1.74 16.41
N VAL A 42 14.89 0.41 16.29
CA VAL A 42 15.64 -0.34 15.30
C VAL A 42 14.67 -1.04 14.36
N LEU A 43 14.78 -0.73 13.08
CA LEU A 43 13.99 -1.36 12.01
C LEU A 43 14.84 -2.40 11.29
N SER A 44 14.48 -3.68 11.46
CA SER A 44 14.99 -4.78 10.65
C SER A 44 14.02 -4.99 9.50
N TYR A 45 14.42 -4.60 8.28
CA TYR A 45 13.57 -4.74 7.10
C TYR A 45 14.36 -5.33 5.94
N ARG A 46 13.79 -6.38 5.35
CA ARG A 46 14.22 -7.02 4.12
C ARG A 46 13.08 -6.88 3.11
N ALA A 47 13.39 -6.27 1.97
CA ALA A 47 12.48 -6.21 0.85
C ALA A 47 12.11 -7.63 0.39
N ASN A 48 10.83 -7.85 0.12
CA ASN A 48 10.30 -9.14 -0.33
C ASN A 48 9.36 -8.93 -1.53
N ASN A 49 8.75 -10.01 -2.02
CA ASN A 49 7.87 -9.97 -3.22
C ASN A 49 8.52 -9.40 -4.50
N GLU A 50 9.85 -9.41 -4.58
CA GLU A 50 10.63 -8.80 -5.68
C GLU A 50 10.33 -9.41 -7.06
N GLU A 51 10.01 -10.71 -7.11
CA GLU A 51 9.60 -11.37 -8.36
C GLU A 51 8.26 -10.83 -8.86
N GLY A 52 7.28 -10.66 -7.97
CA GLY A 52 5.97 -10.11 -8.30
C GLY A 52 6.11 -8.69 -8.84
N HIS A 53 6.88 -7.85 -8.16
CA HIS A 53 7.17 -6.49 -8.60
C HIS A 53 7.85 -6.47 -9.98
N ARG A 54 8.89 -7.29 -10.18
CA ARG A 54 9.61 -7.36 -11.46
C ARG A 54 8.72 -7.80 -12.62
N ARG A 55 7.81 -8.74 -12.38
CA ARG A 55 6.81 -9.18 -13.37
C ARG A 55 5.84 -8.06 -13.71
N LEU A 56 5.38 -7.31 -12.72
CA LEU A 56 4.52 -6.13 -12.93
C LEU A 56 5.22 -5.07 -13.78
N THR A 57 6.48 -4.71 -13.44
CA THR A 57 7.29 -3.77 -14.23
C THR A 57 7.43 -4.25 -15.68
N LYS A 58 7.85 -5.51 -15.89
CA LYS A 58 7.99 -6.08 -17.24
C LYS A 58 6.67 -6.09 -18.02
N LYS A 59 5.55 -6.34 -17.35
CA LYS A 59 4.23 -6.31 -18.00
C LYS A 59 3.88 -4.89 -18.46
N LEU A 60 4.13 -3.87 -17.64
CA LEU A 60 3.92 -2.48 -18.03
C LEU A 60 4.81 -2.09 -19.22
N GLU A 61 6.10 -2.37 -19.14
CA GLU A 61 7.05 -2.12 -20.25
C GLU A 61 6.58 -2.76 -21.54
N HIS A 62 6.17 -4.04 -21.48
CA HIS A 62 5.65 -4.77 -22.63
C HIS A 62 4.38 -4.12 -23.21
N LEU A 63 3.43 -3.71 -22.37
CA LEU A 63 2.19 -3.05 -22.82
C LEU A 63 2.47 -1.69 -23.47
N LEU A 64 3.39 -0.90 -22.91
CA LEU A 64 3.80 0.39 -23.47
C LEU A 64 4.52 0.22 -24.81
N GLN A 65 5.36 -0.81 -24.95
CA GLN A 65 5.99 -1.15 -26.23
C GLN A 65 4.97 -1.62 -27.27
N ALA A 66 3.93 -2.36 -26.86
CA ALA A 66 2.89 -2.88 -27.76
C ALA A 66 2.04 -1.80 -28.43
N GLN A 67 1.95 -0.59 -27.86
CA GLN A 67 1.23 0.55 -28.45
C GLN A 67 1.78 0.98 -29.81
N THR A 68 3.01 0.58 -30.15
CA THR A 68 3.62 0.87 -31.45
C THR A 68 2.95 0.18 -32.64
N LYS A 69 2.04 -0.78 -32.42
CA LYS A 69 1.31 -1.52 -33.46
C LYS A 69 -0.18 -1.12 -33.47
N CYS A 70 -0.48 0.10 -33.92
CA CYS A 70 -1.88 0.54 -34.08
C CYS A 70 -2.52 -0.16 -35.30
N PRO A 71 -3.69 -0.82 -35.17
CA PRO A 71 -4.35 -1.49 -36.29
C PRO A 71 -4.79 -0.53 -37.41
N HIS A 72 -5.11 0.71 -37.08
CA HIS A 72 -5.63 1.71 -38.03
C HIS A 72 -4.53 2.50 -38.75
N HIS A 73 -3.39 2.73 -38.10
CA HIS A 73 -2.33 3.60 -38.63
C HIS A 73 -0.94 2.95 -38.64
N GLY A 74 -0.81 1.66 -38.28
CA GLY A 74 0.47 0.97 -38.17
C GLY A 74 1.43 1.68 -37.21
N HIS A 75 2.72 1.74 -37.59
CA HIS A 75 3.75 2.53 -36.88
C HIS A 75 3.61 4.06 -37.09
N HIS A 76 2.73 4.51 -38.00
CA HIS A 76 2.65 5.92 -38.39
C HIS A 76 1.94 6.81 -37.34
N CYS A 77 1.15 6.23 -36.43
CA CYS A 77 0.55 6.98 -35.31
C CYS A 77 1.58 7.42 -34.25
N HIS A 78 2.78 6.82 -34.25
CA HIS A 78 3.79 7.02 -33.21
C HIS A 78 5.17 7.36 -33.79
N GLN A 79 5.23 8.05 -34.94
CA GLN A 79 6.49 8.59 -35.47
C GLN A 79 7.03 9.72 -34.58
N GLY A 80 7.81 9.34 -33.57
CA GLY A 80 8.73 10.26 -32.89
C GLY A 80 10.15 10.00 -33.36
N LEU A 81 10.96 11.06 -33.51
CA LEU A 81 12.40 10.95 -33.76
C LEU A 81 13.15 10.17 -32.66
N PHE A 82 12.55 10.08 -31.46
CA PHE A 82 13.07 9.33 -30.33
C PHE A 82 12.18 8.14 -30.04
N ALA A 83 12.83 7.01 -29.92
CA ALA A 83 12.20 5.75 -29.62
C ALA A 83 11.65 5.82 -28.17
N ARG A 84 10.33 5.59 -27.98
CA ARG A 84 9.62 5.57 -26.66
C ARG A 84 9.94 4.30 -25.85
N ASN A 85 11.21 3.98 -25.71
CA ASN A 85 11.69 2.69 -25.18
C ASN A 85 12.77 2.87 -24.12
N LEU A 86 12.93 4.08 -23.61
CA LEU A 86 13.70 4.30 -22.39
C LEU A 86 12.75 4.24 -21.20
N PHE A 87 12.85 3.16 -20.43
CA PHE A 87 12.16 2.99 -19.16
C PHE A 87 13.17 3.20 -18.03
N VAL A 88 12.92 4.21 -17.19
CA VAL A 88 13.78 4.51 -16.05
C VAL A 88 12.97 4.30 -14.79
N GLY A 89 13.31 3.28 -14.02
CA GLY A 89 12.71 3.02 -12.71
C GLY A 89 13.56 3.57 -11.58
N GLN A 90 12.92 4.10 -10.53
CA GLN A 90 13.55 4.43 -9.26
C GLN A 90 12.64 3.92 -8.14
N ARG A 91 13.24 3.43 -7.04
CA ARG A 91 12.51 3.04 -5.84
C ARG A 91 12.63 4.14 -4.81
N ILE A 92 11.55 4.40 -4.08
CA ILE A 92 11.60 5.28 -2.92
C ILE A 92 12.43 4.58 -1.84
N PRO A 93 13.37 5.28 -1.19
CA PRO A 93 14.04 4.71 -0.03
C PRO A 93 13.04 4.49 1.10
N LEU A 94 13.35 3.55 2.01
CA LEU A 94 12.49 3.23 3.16
C LEU A 94 12.08 4.46 3.99
N ALA A 95 12.99 5.43 4.13
CA ALA A 95 12.75 6.69 4.83
C ALA A 95 11.70 7.59 4.17
N GLY A 96 11.38 7.38 2.88
CA GLY A 96 10.34 8.10 2.15
C GLY A 96 8.98 7.39 2.13
N VAL A 97 8.87 6.22 2.76
CA VAL A 97 7.62 5.45 2.84
C VAL A 97 6.81 5.90 4.06
N ALA A 98 5.52 6.16 3.87
CA ALA A 98 4.63 6.70 4.91
C ALA A 98 3.45 5.76 5.27
N HIS A 99 3.58 4.45 5.00
CA HIS A 99 2.55 3.44 5.23
C HIS A 99 2.98 2.36 6.22
N GLN A 100 3.59 2.73 7.34
CA GLN A 100 3.96 1.77 8.38
C GLN A 100 2.73 1.01 8.88
N ASN A 101 2.77 -0.32 8.81
CA ASN A 101 1.66 -1.19 9.18
C ASN A 101 2.19 -2.58 9.61
N GLY A 102 1.28 -3.43 10.09
CA GLY A 102 1.56 -4.85 10.34
C GLY A 102 2.42 -5.18 11.56
N THR A 103 2.66 -4.22 12.45
CA THR A 103 3.47 -4.40 13.67
C THR A 103 2.80 -5.27 14.73
N ILE A 104 1.47 -5.41 14.72
CA ILE A 104 0.68 -6.20 15.66
C ILE A 104 -0.41 -6.93 14.86
N ARG A 105 0.02 -7.88 14.02
CA ARG A 105 -0.88 -8.56 13.09
C ARG A 105 -2.02 -9.30 13.77
N PHE A 106 -3.18 -9.27 13.13
CA PHE A 106 -4.31 -10.13 13.50
C PHE A 106 -4.24 -11.52 12.84
N GLY A 107 -5.05 -12.46 13.30
CA GLY A 107 -5.13 -13.82 12.75
C GLY A 107 -5.93 -14.75 13.65
N ASP A 108 -6.25 -15.95 13.15
CA ASP A 108 -7.04 -16.93 13.90
C ASP A 108 -6.21 -17.76 14.89
N ASP A 109 -4.89 -17.81 14.71
CA ASP A 109 -3.99 -18.64 15.51
C ASP A 109 -3.13 -17.77 16.46
N PRO A 110 -3.32 -17.88 17.80
CA PRO A 110 -2.52 -17.13 18.78
C PRO A 110 -1.03 -17.47 18.78
N ALA A 111 -0.63 -18.61 18.21
CA ALA A 111 0.79 -18.93 18.05
C ALA A 111 1.47 -18.09 16.94
N THR A 112 0.67 -17.49 16.06
CA THR A 112 1.18 -16.71 14.93
C THR A 112 0.72 -15.26 14.96
N SER A 113 -0.44 -14.91 15.51
CA SER A 113 -0.89 -13.52 15.61
C SER A 113 -1.02 -13.06 17.05
N ALA A 114 -0.86 -11.75 17.29
CA ALA A 114 -1.07 -11.16 18.61
C ALA A 114 -2.56 -10.85 18.86
N LEU A 115 -3.31 -10.59 17.78
CA LEU A 115 -4.72 -10.27 17.82
C LEU A 115 -5.56 -11.34 17.10
N ASP A 116 -6.80 -11.52 17.55
CA ASP A 116 -7.84 -12.23 16.82
C ASP A 116 -8.39 -11.39 15.65
N ARG A 117 -9.27 -11.97 14.83
CA ARG A 117 -9.90 -11.27 13.69
C ARG A 117 -10.72 -10.03 14.06
N ASN A 118 -11.07 -9.84 15.33
CA ASN A 118 -11.76 -8.64 15.83
C ASN A 118 -10.78 -7.64 16.46
N CYS A 119 -9.48 -7.80 16.19
CA CYS A 119 -8.42 -6.96 16.71
C CYS A 119 -8.33 -6.97 18.25
N LYS A 120 -8.85 -8.02 18.89
CA LYS A 120 -8.71 -8.26 20.33
C LYS A 120 -7.41 -9.02 20.57
N ALA A 121 -6.64 -8.68 21.60
CA ALA A 121 -5.53 -9.50 22.03
C ALA A 121 -6.01 -10.90 22.42
N HIS A 122 -5.33 -11.96 21.96
CA HIS A 122 -5.75 -13.34 22.26
C HIS A 122 -5.76 -13.65 23.76
N GLU A 123 -4.79 -13.09 24.50
CA GLU A 123 -4.57 -13.38 25.93
C GLU A 123 -5.46 -12.57 26.87
N LEU A 124 -6.14 -11.52 26.38
CA LEU A 124 -6.88 -10.56 27.20
C LEU A 124 -8.29 -10.34 26.67
N ASP A 125 -9.27 -10.34 27.57
CA ASP A 125 -10.67 -10.25 27.17
C ASP A 125 -11.13 -8.82 26.83
N ASN A 126 -10.37 -7.82 27.28
CA ASN A 126 -10.73 -6.40 27.25
C ASN A 126 -9.65 -5.51 26.61
N LEU A 127 -8.68 -6.07 25.87
CA LEU A 127 -7.65 -5.32 25.17
C LEU A 127 -7.83 -5.44 23.64
N TYR A 128 -7.93 -4.30 22.98
CA TYR A 128 -8.10 -4.19 21.52
C TYR A 128 -7.07 -3.21 20.94
N VAL A 129 -6.60 -3.49 19.72
CA VAL A 129 -5.68 -2.62 18.99
C VAL A 129 -6.26 -2.32 17.61
N VAL A 130 -6.66 -1.08 17.37
CA VAL A 130 -7.43 -0.68 16.17
C VAL A 130 -6.74 0.49 15.46
N ASP A 131 -5.74 0.17 14.64
CA ASP A 131 -4.93 1.14 13.88
C ASP A 131 -4.35 0.50 12.60
N ALA A 132 -3.17 0.90 12.11
CA ALA A 132 -2.52 0.26 10.96
C ALA A 132 -1.76 -1.03 11.31
N SER A 133 -1.61 -1.38 12.59
CA SER A 133 -0.76 -2.49 13.02
C SER A 133 -1.35 -3.87 12.72
N PHE A 134 -2.68 -3.98 12.54
CA PHE A 134 -3.36 -5.28 12.37
C PHE A 134 -3.10 -5.98 11.03
N PHE A 135 -2.59 -5.26 10.04
CA PHE A 135 -2.41 -5.77 8.69
C PHE A 135 -1.50 -7.02 8.69
N PRO A 136 -1.94 -8.15 8.12
CA PRO A 136 -1.06 -9.31 7.98
C PRO A 136 0.02 -9.07 6.93
N SER A 137 -0.24 -8.21 5.94
CA SER A 137 0.67 -7.79 4.87
C SER A 137 0.44 -6.32 4.52
N SER A 138 1.48 -5.63 4.04
CA SER A 138 1.33 -4.25 3.57
C SER A 138 0.78 -4.25 2.15
N GLY A 139 -0.49 -3.85 2.00
CA GLY A 139 -1.13 -3.76 0.70
C GLY A 139 -0.39 -2.87 -0.29
N ALA A 140 -0.57 -3.13 -1.59
CA ALA A 140 -0.02 -2.32 -2.68
C ALA A 140 -0.70 -0.94 -2.82
N VAL A 141 -1.67 -0.60 -1.97
CA VAL A 141 -2.50 0.61 -2.04
C VAL A 141 -2.54 1.31 -0.68
N ASN A 142 -3.02 2.55 -0.65
CA ASN A 142 -3.03 3.37 0.56
C ASN A 142 -3.91 2.73 1.65
N PRO A 143 -3.39 2.48 2.87
CA PRO A 143 -4.09 1.67 3.88
C PRO A 143 -5.21 2.43 4.60
N ALA A 144 -5.28 3.76 4.48
CA ALA A 144 -6.15 4.61 5.29
C ALA A 144 -7.64 4.19 5.26
N LEU A 145 -8.19 3.91 4.07
CA LEU A 145 -9.59 3.49 3.95
C LEU A 145 -9.83 2.12 4.59
N THR A 146 -8.87 1.20 4.45
CA THR A 146 -8.94 -0.12 5.10
C THR A 146 -8.84 0.00 6.62
N ILE A 147 -8.02 0.91 7.15
CA ILE A 147 -7.93 1.21 8.59
C ILE A 147 -9.28 1.72 9.10
N MET A 148 -9.87 2.71 8.43
CA MET A 148 -11.17 3.27 8.82
C MET A 148 -12.28 2.23 8.76
N ALA A 149 -12.36 1.45 7.68
CA ALA A 149 -13.36 0.39 7.54
C ALA A 149 -13.20 -0.68 8.63
N ASN A 150 -11.96 -1.08 8.95
CA ASN A 150 -11.71 -2.04 10.02
C ASN A 150 -12.07 -1.48 11.40
N ALA A 151 -11.80 -0.19 11.66
CA ALA A 151 -12.16 0.46 12.91
C ALA A 151 -13.68 0.48 13.13
N LEU A 152 -14.47 0.80 12.09
CA LEU A 152 -15.92 0.73 12.15
C LEU A 152 -16.42 -0.68 12.43
N ARG A 153 -15.88 -1.68 11.72
CA ARG A 153 -16.22 -3.09 11.92
C ARG A 153 -15.93 -3.58 13.35
N VAL A 154 -14.77 -3.23 13.91
CA VAL A 154 -14.42 -3.57 15.30
C VAL A 154 -15.29 -2.82 16.30
N GLY A 155 -15.64 -1.55 16.01
CA GLY A 155 -16.56 -0.77 16.81
C GLY A 155 -17.94 -1.40 16.91
N GLU A 156 -18.51 -1.88 15.80
CA GLU A 156 -19.78 -2.62 15.78
C GLU A 156 -19.69 -3.89 16.65
N HIS A 157 -18.62 -4.67 16.52
CA HIS A 157 -18.39 -5.84 17.35
C HIS A 157 -18.33 -5.52 18.86
N LEU A 158 -17.69 -4.40 19.23
CA LEU A 158 -17.62 -3.96 20.62
C LEU A 158 -18.99 -3.54 21.16
N LEU A 159 -19.80 -2.84 20.37
CA LEU A 159 -21.17 -2.45 20.75
C LEU A 159 -22.01 -3.70 21.05
N GLU A 160 -21.95 -4.71 20.19
CA GLU A 160 -22.64 -5.99 20.38
C GLU A 160 -22.15 -6.70 21.65
N ARG A 161 -20.83 -6.86 21.80
CA ARG A 161 -20.21 -7.56 22.94
C ARG A 161 -20.55 -6.90 24.28
N MET A 162 -20.58 -5.56 24.29
CA MET A 162 -20.86 -4.78 25.50
C MET A 162 -22.37 -4.58 25.75
N ASN A 163 -23.24 -5.06 24.86
CA ASN A 163 -24.67 -4.72 24.85
C ASN A 163 -24.91 -3.19 24.88
N ALA A 164 -23.99 -2.42 24.32
CA ALA A 164 -24.09 -0.99 24.22
C ALA A 164 -25.02 -0.67 23.04
N ARG A 165 -26.28 -0.33 23.32
CA ARG A 165 -27.20 0.13 22.29
C ARG A 165 -26.66 1.44 21.71
N THR A 166 -26.49 1.50 20.39
CA THR A 166 -26.23 2.74 19.70
C THR A 166 -27.43 3.66 19.92
N ALA A 167 -27.28 4.67 20.78
CA ALA A 167 -28.24 5.76 20.85
C ALA A 167 -28.08 6.61 19.58
N VAL A 168 -28.48 6.06 18.43
CA VAL A 168 -28.66 6.87 17.23
C VAL A 168 -29.89 7.72 17.52
N SER A 169 -29.65 8.98 17.88
CA SER A 169 -30.65 10.03 17.92
C SER A 169 -31.48 9.97 16.64
N ALA A 170 -32.80 9.80 16.77
CA ALA A 170 -33.75 9.67 15.67
C ALA A 170 -33.95 10.97 14.86
N ASN A 171 -32.92 11.83 14.75
CA ASN A 171 -33.03 13.19 14.25
C ASN A 171 -32.00 13.57 13.16
N GLU A 172 -31.24 12.63 12.60
CA GLU A 172 -30.48 12.91 11.37
C GLU A 172 -31.34 12.62 10.13
N PRO A 173 -31.51 13.58 9.20
CA PRO A 173 -32.22 13.34 7.96
C PRO A 173 -31.45 12.33 7.11
N ALA A 174 -32.17 11.36 6.55
CA ALA A 174 -31.64 10.37 5.63
C ALA A 174 -30.98 11.06 4.42
N GLY A 175 -29.66 11.18 4.44
CA GLY A 175 -28.92 11.79 3.34
C GLY A 175 -27.46 12.00 3.65
N THR A 176 -26.63 11.01 3.34
CA THR A 176 -25.48 11.13 2.41
C THR A 176 -24.88 9.74 2.32
N SER A 177 -25.22 9.00 1.27
CA SER A 177 -24.47 7.80 0.89
C SER A 177 -23.03 8.25 0.62
N LEU A 178 -22.08 7.68 1.36
CA LEU A 178 -20.66 7.86 1.12
C LEU A 178 -20.36 7.19 -0.23
N VAL A 179 -20.39 7.97 -1.31
CA VAL A 179 -19.90 7.53 -2.61
C VAL A 179 -18.38 7.40 -2.46
N MET A 180 -17.89 6.17 -2.32
CA MET A 180 -16.48 5.86 -2.51
C MET A 180 -16.14 6.12 -3.98
N ALA A 181 -15.23 7.06 -4.22
CA ALA A 181 -14.60 7.28 -5.52
C ALA A 181 -13.50 6.23 -5.76
#